data_AF-A0A7C1GIY3-F1
#
_entry.id   AF-A0A7C1GIY3-F1
#
_cell.length_a   1.000
_cell.length_b   1.000
_cell.length_c   1.000
_cell.angle_alpha   90.00
_cell.angle_beta   90.00
_cell.angle_gamma   90.00
#
_symmetry.space_group_name_H-M   'P 1'
#
loop_
_entity.id
_entity.type
_entity.pdbx_description
1 polymer ?
#
loop_
_entity_poly.entity_id
_entity_poly.type
_entity_poly.pdbx_seq_one_letter_code
_entity_poly.pdbx_strand_id
1 'polypeptide(L)'
;MEKRLFTIVINGNDAADTAVLLRARLAALGDAVSGTIQVQTNRAVPESETAYTYAGGVHDTPSLSVEKILDALADRGWVRLETAELTPEEEEQIRARLQDLGYVD
;
A
#
# COMPACT_ATOMS: atom_id res chain seq x y z
N MET A 1 0.09 -12.36 -21.49
CA MET A 1 -0.78 -11.82 -20.43
C MET A 1 -0.94 -10.34 -20.71
N GLU A 2 -2.16 -9.87 -21.01
CA GLU A 2 -2.42 -8.44 -21.13
C GLU A 2 -2.11 -7.78 -19.78
N LYS A 3 -1.16 -6.85 -19.75
CA LYS A 3 -0.90 -6.05 -18.54
C LYS A 3 -2.13 -5.18 -18.31
N ARG A 4 -2.96 -5.54 -17.33
CA ARG A 4 -4.09 -4.70 -16.91
C ARG A 4 -3.56 -3.35 -16.45
N LEU A 5 -4.20 -2.27 -16.92
CA LEU A 5 -3.91 -0.91 -16.51
C LEU A 5 -4.78 -0.58 -15.30
N PHE A 6 -4.14 -0.28 -14.18
CA PHE A 6 -4.76 0.17 -12.95
C PHE A 6 -4.51 1.66 -12.77
N THR A 7 -5.54 2.43 -12.44
CA THR A 7 -5.43 3.87 -12.24
C THR A 7 -5.62 4.18 -10.76
N ILE A 8 -4.69 4.94 -10.18
CA ILE A 8 -4.78 5.45 -8.82
C ILE A 8 -4.88 6.95 -8.89
N VAL A 9 -5.85 7.52 -8.20
CA VAL A 9 -5.97 8.97 -8.05
C VAL A 9 -5.81 9.38 -6.61
N ILE A 10 -4.92 10.34 -6.38
CA ILE A 10 -4.64 10.90 -5.07
C ILE A 10 -5.21 12.31 -5.03
N ASN A 11 -6.12 12.56 -4.09
CA ASN A 11 -6.72 13.87 -3.86
C ASN A 11 -6.28 14.39 -2.49
N GLY A 12 -5.91 15.67 -2.42
CA GLY A 12 -5.48 16.32 -1.17
C GLY A 12 -4.38 17.34 -1.41
N ASN A 13 -4.00 18.06 -0.34
CA ASN A 13 -2.95 19.09 -0.42
C ASN A 13 -1.58 18.49 -0.75
N ASP A 14 -1.26 17.31 -0.22
CA ASP A 14 0.02 16.63 -0.43
C ASP A 14 -0.04 15.56 -1.52
N ALA A 15 -1.00 15.66 -2.44
CA ALA A 15 -1.20 14.66 -3.48
C ALA A 15 0.02 14.52 -4.41
N ALA A 16 0.71 15.61 -4.69
CA ALA A 16 1.91 15.61 -5.53
C ALA A 16 3.06 14.83 -4.88
N ASP A 17 3.41 15.15 -3.63
CA ASP A 17 4.48 14.49 -2.88
C ASP A 17 4.16 13.00 -2.65
N THR A 18 2.90 12.70 -2.30
CA THR A 18 2.41 11.32 -2.16
C THR A 18 2.56 10.55 -3.48
N ALA A 19 2.22 11.16 -4.61
CA ALA A 19 2.34 10.52 -5.92
C ALA A 19 3.80 10.20 -6.28
N VAL A 20 4.74 11.10 -5.95
CA VAL A 20 6.18 10.87 -6.17
C VAL A 20 6.67 9.69 -5.34
N LEU A 21 6.37 9.69 -4.03
CA LEU A 21 6.77 8.62 -3.12
C LEU A 21 6.12 7.28 -3.49
N LEU A 22 4.84 7.28 -3.86
CA LEU A 22 4.12 6.09 -4.29
C LEU A 22 4.77 5.48 -5.54
N ARG A 23 5.10 6.30 -6.55
CA ARG A 23 5.78 5.81 -7.76
C ARG A 23 7.13 5.19 -7.44
N ALA A 24 7.91 5.79 -6.53
CA ALA A 24 9.19 5.23 -6.10
C ALA A 24 9.01 3.88 -5.41
N ARG A 25 8.02 3.75 -4.51
CA ARG A 25 7.69 2.48 -3.85
C ARG A 25 7.21 1.41 -4.82
N LEU A 26 6.32 1.76 -5.74
CA LEU A 26 5.83 0.84 -6.78
C LEU A 26 6.96 0.37 -7.71
N ALA A 27 7.90 1.26 -8.05
CA ALA A 27 9.09 0.89 -8.81
C ALA A 27 10.01 -0.06 -8.02
N ALA A 28 10.13 0.12 -6.71
CA ALA A 28 10.89 -0.79 -5.84
C ALA A 28 10.24 -2.16 -5.69
N LEU A 29 8.89 -2.23 -5.73
CA LEU A 29 8.13 -3.48 -5.69
C LEU A 29 8.28 -4.32 -6.98
N GLY A 30 8.54 -3.69 -8.13
CA GLY A 30 8.85 -4.39 -9.38
C GLY A 30 7.79 -5.42 -9.78
N ASP A 31 8.17 -6.70 -9.78
CA ASP A 31 7.31 -7.84 -10.17
C ASP A 31 6.19 -8.15 -9.18
N ALA A 32 6.19 -7.54 -7.99
CA ALA A 32 5.09 -7.65 -7.05
C ALA A 32 3.82 -6.91 -7.51
N VAL A 33 3.89 -6.13 -8.59
CA VAL A 33 2.74 -5.43 -9.16
C VAL A 33 2.08 -6.29 -10.25
N SER A 34 0.79 -6.61 -10.07
CA SER A 34 0.01 -7.48 -10.97
C SER A 34 -0.26 -6.88 -12.37
N GLY A 35 0.17 -5.64 -12.64
CA GLY A 35 -0.07 -4.93 -13.88
C GLY A 35 0.64 -3.58 -13.96
N THR A 36 0.14 -2.68 -14.80
CA THR A 36 0.68 -1.32 -14.93
C THR A 36 -0.13 -0.38 -14.06
N ILE A 37 0.49 0.26 -13.07
CA ILE A 37 -0.16 1.25 -12.22
C ILE A 37 0.13 2.67 -12.74
N GLN A 38 -0.93 3.42 -13.04
CA GLN A 38 -0.87 4.82 -13.40
C GLN A 38 -1.35 5.68 -12.23
N VAL A 39 -0.45 6.50 -11.69
CA VAL A 39 -0.76 7.43 -10.59
C VAL A 39 -1.10 8.81 -11.15
N GLN A 40 -2.29 9.30 -10.83
CA GLN A 40 -2.80 10.63 -11.17
C GLN A 40 -3.14 11.40 -9.88
N THR A 41 -3.19 12.73 -9.95
CA THR A 41 -3.50 13.59 -8.80
C THR A 41 -4.64 14.55 -9.14
N ASN A 42 -5.46 14.89 -8.14
CA ASN A 42 -6.51 15.91 -8.22
C ASN A 42 -7.43 15.74 -9.44
N ARG A 43 -7.87 14.50 -9.70
CA ARG A 43 -8.72 14.17 -10.84
C ARG A 43 -9.93 13.34 -10.40
N ALA A 44 -11.06 13.56 -11.05
CA ALA A 44 -12.18 12.64 -10.93
C ALA A 44 -11.98 11.49 -11.92
N VAL A 45 -11.98 10.26 -11.42
CA VAL A 45 -12.00 9.05 -12.24
C VAL A 45 -13.22 8.23 -11.80
N PRO A 46 -14.01 7.70 -12.75
CA PRO A 46 -15.16 6.88 -12.39
C PRO A 46 -14.72 5.67 -11.57
N GLU A 47 -15.51 5.33 -10.56
CA GLU A 47 -15.28 4.10 -9.79
C GLU A 47 -15.36 2.89 -10.73
N SER A 48 -14.32 2.07 -10.68
CA SER A 48 -14.14 0.90 -11.54
C SER A 48 -13.29 -0.12 -10.79
N GLU A 49 -13.38 -1.40 -11.17
CA GLU A 49 -12.50 -2.46 -10.65
C GLU A 49 -11.01 -2.22 -10.97
N THR A 50 -10.72 -1.26 -11.85
CA THR A 50 -9.36 -0.85 -12.22
C THR A 50 -9.02 0.58 -11.79
N ALA A 51 -9.88 1.25 -11.04
CA ALA A 51 -9.67 2.62 -10.57
C ALA A 51 -9.79 2.72 -9.05
N TYR A 52 -8.79 3.31 -8.40
CA TYR A 52 -8.80 3.59 -6.97
C TYR A 52 -8.61 5.07 -6.72
N THR A 53 -9.49 5.67 -5.93
CA THR A 53 -9.35 7.05 -5.48
C THR A 53 -9.03 7.08 -4.00
N TYR A 54 -7.90 7.69 -3.65
CA TYR A 54 -7.50 7.99 -2.30
C TYR A 54 -7.76 9.46 -2.00
N ALA A 55 -8.47 9.73 -0.90
CA ALA A 55 -8.64 11.06 -0.35
C ALA A 55 -7.77 11.19 0.90
N GLY A 56 -6.73 12.03 0.82
CA GLY A 56 -5.82 12.26 1.94
C GLY A 56 -6.52 12.95 3.10
N GLY A 57 -6.28 12.45 4.32
CA GLY A 57 -6.72 13.09 5.55
C GLY A 57 -5.91 14.34 5.87
N VAL A 58 -6.50 15.26 6.64
CA VAL A 58 -5.87 16.53 7.04
C VAL A 58 -4.59 16.33 7.88
N HIS A 59 -4.43 15.15 8.49
CA HIS A 59 -3.28 14.78 9.30
C HIS A 59 -2.38 13.73 8.65
N ASP A 60 -2.68 13.35 7.41
CA ASP A 60 -1.86 12.36 6.73
C ASP A 60 -0.58 12.99 6.22
N THR A 61 0.55 12.41 6.61
CA THR A 61 1.81 12.72 5.95
C THR A 61 1.86 12.04 4.58
N PRO A 62 2.69 12.53 3.64
CA PRO A 62 2.89 11.85 2.36
C PRO A 62 3.31 10.39 2.52
N SER A 63 4.17 10.09 3.49
CA SER A 63 4.60 8.72 3.77
C SER A 63 3.46 7.85 4.27
N LEU A 64 2.64 8.33 5.22
CA LEU A 64 1.49 7.59 5.73
C LEU A 64 0.45 7.35 4.64
N SER A 65 0.21 8.35 3.79
CA SER A 65 -0.70 8.22 2.65
C SER A 65 -0.24 7.13 1.68
N VAL A 66 1.06 7.02 1.42
CA VAL A 66 1.62 5.97 0.56
C VAL A 66 1.37 4.59 1.15
N GLU A 67 1.65 4.37 2.43
CA GLU A 67 1.44 3.06 3.07
C GLU A 67 -0.05 2.68 3.03
N LYS A 68 -0.96 3.60 3.38
CA LYS A 68 -2.42 3.39 3.27
C LYS A 68 -2.86 3.04 1.85
N ILE A 69 -2.27 3.68 0.84
CA ILE A 69 -2.56 3.36 -0.56
C ILE A 69 -2.05 1.94 -0.86
N LEU A 70 -0.82 1.60 -0.52
CA LEU A 70 -0.24 0.29 -0.77
C LEU A 70 -1.05 -0.84 -0.12
N ASP A 71 -1.49 -0.67 1.13
CA ASP A 71 -2.37 -1.62 1.82
C ASP A 71 -3.67 -1.81 1.03
N ALA A 72 -4.33 -0.71 0.63
CA ALA A 72 -5.56 -0.77 -0.16
C ALA A 72 -5.36 -1.35 -1.57
N LEU A 73 -4.15 -1.30 -2.13
CA LEU A 73 -3.80 -1.98 -3.38
C LEU A 73 -3.56 -3.48 -3.14
N ALA A 74 -3.02 -3.85 -1.99
CA ALA A 74 -2.76 -5.22 -1.61
C ALA A 74 -4.06 -5.98 -1.34
N ASP A 75 -5.00 -5.36 -0.61
CA ASP A 75 -6.34 -5.89 -0.37
C ASP A 75 -7.11 -6.16 -1.66
N ARG A 76 -6.84 -5.36 -2.71
CA ARG A 76 -7.41 -5.54 -4.05
C ARG A 76 -6.63 -6.54 -4.92
N GLY A 77 -5.49 -7.05 -4.46
CA GLY A 77 -4.60 -7.93 -5.21
C GLY A 77 -3.87 -7.25 -6.37
N TRP A 78 -3.77 -5.92 -6.39
CA TRP A 78 -3.05 -5.17 -7.43
C TRP A 78 -1.55 -5.14 -7.15
N VAL A 79 -1.17 -5.20 -5.88
CA VAL A 79 0.22 -5.39 -5.43
C VAL A 79 0.27 -6.56 -4.46
N ARG A 80 1.35 -7.32 -4.48
CA ARG A 80 1.66 -8.29 -3.44
C ARG A 80 2.65 -7.64 -2.49
N LEU A 81 2.16 -7.18 -1.35
CA LEU A 81 3.06 -6.84 -0.25
C LEU A 81 3.56 -8.17 0.33
N GLU A 82 4.88 -8.36 0.37
CA GLU A 82 5.46 -9.44 1.16
C GLU A 82 5.17 -9.11 2.63
N THR A 83 4.02 -9.56 3.10
CA THR A 83 3.89 -9.88 4.51
C THR A 83 4.89 -10.99 4.73
N ALA A 84 5.97 -10.70 5.46
CA ALA A 84 6.78 -11.76 6.01
C ALA A 84 5.84 -12.58 6.88
N GLU A 85 5.29 -13.67 6.34
CA GLU A 85 4.64 -14.68 7.12
C GLU A 85 5.71 -15.16 8.09
N LEU A 86 5.55 -14.77 9.37
CA LEU A 86 6.43 -15.25 10.41
C LEU A 86 6.38 -16.76 10.36
N THR A 87 7.54 -17.39 10.28
CA THR A 87 7.60 -18.83 10.46
C THR A 87 7.05 -19.17 11.86
N PRO A 88 6.48 -20.37 12.06
CA PRO A 88 6.01 -20.79 13.38
C PRO A 88 7.07 -20.65 14.49
N GLU A 89 8.35 -20.78 14.13
CA GLU A 89 9.49 -20.61 15.03
C GLU A 89 9.74 -19.14 15.39
N GLU A 90 9.59 -18.21 14.46
CA GLU A 90 9.67 -16.78 14.72
C GLU A 90 8.48 -16.28 15.54
N GLU A 91 7.27 -16.79 15.27
CA GLU A 91 6.08 -16.46 16.05
C GLU A 91 6.24 -16.92 17.51
N GLU A 92 6.77 -18.13 17.74
CA GLU A 92 7.05 -18.64 19.09
C GLU A 92 8.13 -17.82 19.81
N GLN A 93 9.18 -17.38 19.11
CA GLN A 93 10.20 -16.50 19.70
C GLN A 93 9.64 -15.13 20.09
N ILE A 94 8.73 -14.57 19.28
CA ILE A 94 8.05 -13.31 19.59
C ILE A 94 7.10 -13.51 20.78
N ARG A 95 6.34 -14.62 20.79
CA ARG A 95 5.42 -14.97 21.88
C ARG A 95 6.16 -15.14 23.21
N ALA A 96 7.26 -15.88 23.23
CA ALA A 96 8.11 -16.05 24.42
C ALA A 96 8.64 -14.70 24.92
N ARG A 97 9.10 -13.83 24.01
CA ARG A 97 9.54 -12.47 24.38
C ARG A 97 8.42 -11.61 24.96
N LEU A 98 7.21 -11.73 24.44
CA LEU A 98 6.05 -10.99 24.93
C LEU A 98 5.56 -11.53 26.28
N GLN A 99 5.65 -12.85 26.52
CA GLN A 99 5.41 -13.47 27.83
C GLN A 99 6.45 -13.00 28.85
N ASP A 100 7.73 -12.99 28.50
CA ASP A 100 8.82 -12.51 29.37
C ASP A 100 8.63 -11.03 29.77
N LEU A 101 8.01 -10.23 28.90
CA LEU A 101 7.69 -8.82 29.14
C LEU A 101 6.32 -8.61 29.82
N GLY A 102 5.53 -9.68 30.03
CA GLY A 102 4.21 -9.64 30.67
C GLY A 102 3.08 -9.05 29.81
N TYR A 103 3.24 -9.04 28.48
CA TYR A 103 2.20 -8.55 27.54
C TYR A 103 1.17 -9.61 27.16
N VAL A 104 1.46 -10.89 27.41
CA VAL A 104 0.59 -12.05 27.13
C VAL A 104 0.77 -13.10 28.23
N ASP A 105 -0.30 -13.81 28.57
CA ASP A 105 -0.33 -14.92 29.52
C ASP A 105 -0.08 -16.27 28.82
#